data_AF-A0A6I2T2G2-F1
#
_entry.id   AF-A0A6I2T2G2-F1
#
_cell.length_a   1.000
_cell.length_b   1.000
_cell.length_c   1.000
_cell.angle_alpha   90.00
_cell.angle_beta   90.00
_cell.angle_gamma   90.00
#
_symmetry.space_group_name_H-M   'P 1'
#
loop_
_entity.id
_entity.type
_entity.pdbx_description
1 polymer ?
#
loop_
_entity_poly.entity_id
_entity_poly.type
_entity_poly.pdbx_seq_one_letter_code
_entity_poly.pdbx_strand_id
1 'polypeptide(L)'
;MPNPFPPAGVKPSNATDWAPPWSGWCSARTTRSPKTRNSTCPAICACTLTLPLLHCVPYEREAAFLCSVHANVYMDVSLANTYMGAQVREVLRNVLAWCAFDKLLYASDGVGISELHYLAAVLFRRYIARIAIDWVSDGAWNANQAKRVIDAIAHANAERLYGLA
;
A
#
# COMPACT_ATOMS: atom_id res chain seq x y z
N MET A 1 4.84 -13.37 30.27
CA MET A 1 5.09 -11.97 29.85
C MET A 1 4.11 -11.08 30.60
N PRO A 2 4.53 -9.99 31.25
CA PRO A 2 3.60 -9.11 31.96
C PRO A 2 2.67 -8.40 30.96
N ASN A 3 1.40 -8.29 31.32
CA ASN A 3 0.35 -7.63 30.54
C ASN A 3 0.69 -6.13 30.40
N PRO A 4 0.84 -5.57 29.18
CA PRO A 4 1.26 -4.19 28.98
C PRO A 4 0.17 -3.14 29.26
N PHE A 5 -1.03 -3.55 29.67
CA PHE A 5 -2.14 -2.64 29.95
C PHE A 5 -2.50 -2.61 31.44
N PRO A 6 -2.62 -1.41 32.06
CA PRO A 6 -3.09 -1.29 33.45
C PRO A 6 -4.59 -1.61 33.56
N PRO A 7 -5.08 -1.96 34.76
CA PRO A 7 -6.48 -2.28 34.98
C PRO A 7 -7.40 -1.08 34.66
N ALA A 8 -8.58 -1.38 34.10
CA ALA A 8 -9.54 -0.38 33.65
C ALA A 8 -9.99 0.53 34.79
N GLY A 9 -9.83 1.85 34.63
CA GLY A 9 -10.36 2.87 35.55
C GLY A 9 -9.36 3.92 36.07
N VAL A 10 -8.06 3.75 35.83
CA VAL A 10 -7.04 4.73 36.24
C VAL A 10 -6.81 5.76 35.13
N LYS A 11 -7.14 7.04 35.38
CA LYS A 11 -6.76 8.14 34.49
C LYS A 11 -5.29 8.51 34.73
N PRO A 12 -4.47 8.65 33.67
CA PRO A 12 -3.08 9.10 33.82
C PRO A 12 -3.01 10.54 34.33
N SER A 13 -1.99 10.84 35.13
CA SER A 13 -1.70 12.19 35.59
C SER A 13 -1.00 13.04 34.52
N ASN A 14 -0.26 12.44 33.58
CA ASN A 14 0.38 13.13 32.46
C ASN A 14 0.46 12.28 31.16
N ALA A 15 0.54 12.96 30.01
CA ALA A 15 0.51 12.35 28.66
C ALA A 15 1.72 11.45 28.32
N THR A 16 2.80 11.53 29.10
CA THR A 16 4.02 10.73 28.92
C THR A 16 3.88 9.29 29.42
N ASP A 17 2.88 9.03 30.26
CA ASP A 17 2.70 7.72 30.91
C ASP A 17 2.15 6.64 29.96
N TRP A 18 1.69 7.04 28.76
CA TRP A 18 1.10 6.17 27.73
C TRP A 18 1.89 6.13 26.42
N ALA A 19 3.13 6.60 26.43
CA ALA A 19 3.91 6.65 25.20
C ALA A 19 4.37 5.22 24.80
N PRO A 20 4.03 4.71 23.61
CA PRO A 20 4.50 3.40 23.16
C PRO A 20 6.04 3.37 23.06
N PRO A 21 6.69 2.19 23.10
CA PRO A 21 8.14 2.06 23.29
C PRO A 21 9.03 2.70 22.19
N TRP A 22 8.45 3.18 21.09
CA TRP A 22 9.13 3.90 20.02
C TRP A 22 9.09 5.43 20.16
N SER A 23 8.41 5.96 21.18
CA SER A 23 8.25 7.40 21.42
C SER A 23 9.53 8.14 21.85
N GLY A 24 10.57 7.42 22.29
CA GLY A 24 11.82 8.00 22.79
C GLY A 24 12.79 8.54 21.72
N TRP A 25 12.48 8.41 20.43
CA TRP A 25 13.42 8.74 19.34
C TRP A 25 13.19 10.12 18.68
N CYS A 26 12.23 10.91 19.16
CA CYS A 26 11.89 12.23 18.63
C CYS A 26 12.61 13.39 19.35
N SER A 27 13.95 13.35 19.43
CA SER A 27 14.76 14.49 19.90
C SER A 27 15.86 14.86 18.91
N ALA A 28 15.52 14.99 17.62
CA ALA A 28 16.36 15.68 16.65
C ALA A 28 15.60 16.89 16.09
N ARG A 29 15.97 18.07 16.60
CA ARG A 29 15.44 19.38 16.25
C ARG A 29 15.76 19.69 14.78
N THR A 30 14.79 19.58 13.90
CA THR A 30 14.90 20.06 12.50
C THR A 30 13.88 21.16 12.24
N THR A 31 14.41 22.32 11.86
CA THR A 31 13.70 23.57 11.59
C THR A 31 13.28 23.62 10.12
N ARG A 32 12.05 23.18 9.76
CA ARG A 32 11.15 23.83 8.78
C ARG A 32 9.94 22.95 8.38
N SER A 33 8.83 23.66 8.13
CA SER A 33 7.52 23.24 7.58
C SER A 33 6.49 22.65 8.58
N PRO A 34 5.41 23.40 8.89
CA PRO A 34 4.37 22.96 9.81
C PRO A 34 3.16 22.39 9.05
N LYS A 35 3.16 21.13 8.58
CA LYS A 35 1.88 20.47 8.17
C LYS A 35 1.81 18.94 7.97
N THR A 36 2.69 18.13 8.51
CA THR A 36 2.45 16.66 8.56
C THR A 36 2.82 16.12 9.94
N ARG A 37 1.83 16.10 10.82
CA ARG A 37 1.93 15.71 12.22
C ARG A 37 1.64 14.22 12.37
N ASN A 38 2.33 13.37 11.61
CA ASN A 38 2.24 11.92 11.75
C ASN A 38 3.63 11.41 12.12
N SER A 39 3.72 10.61 13.18
CA SER A 39 4.95 10.07 13.80
C SER A 39 5.69 9.04 12.92
N THR A 40 5.50 9.09 11.61
CA THR A 40 6.15 8.21 10.64
C THR A 40 7.62 8.59 10.48
N CYS A 41 8.45 7.57 10.22
CA CYS A 41 9.90 7.64 10.16
C CYS A 41 10.40 8.91 9.44
N PRO A 42 11.04 9.87 10.15
CA PRO A 42 11.50 11.14 9.58
C PRO A 42 12.39 10.94 8.36
N ALA A 43 13.13 9.83 8.30
CA ALA A 43 14.02 9.49 7.19
C ALA A 43 13.26 9.23 5.87
N ILE A 44 12.13 8.53 5.91
CA ILE A 44 11.35 8.23 4.69
C ILE A 44 10.67 9.51 4.17
N CYS A 45 10.11 10.32 5.07
CA CYS A 45 9.48 11.60 4.71
C CYS A 45 10.49 12.66 4.24
N ALA A 46 11.72 12.65 4.77
CA ALA A 46 12.78 13.57 4.35
C ALA A 46 13.48 13.11 3.06
N CYS A 47 13.30 11.86 2.65
CA CYS A 47 13.88 11.35 1.42
C CYS A 47 13.08 11.85 0.21
N THR A 48 13.74 12.54 -0.71
CA THR A 48 13.15 12.95 -1.98
C THR A 48 13.11 11.80 -3.00
N LEU A 49 13.67 10.64 -2.67
CA LEU A 49 13.68 9.46 -3.53
C LEU A 49 12.31 8.78 -3.51
N THR A 50 11.86 8.39 -4.69
CA THR A 50 10.68 7.55 -4.85
C THR A 50 11.02 6.08 -4.60
N LEU A 51 10.24 5.41 -3.76
CA LEU A 51 10.50 4.06 -3.28
C LEU A 51 9.36 3.11 -3.68
N PRO A 52 9.50 2.34 -4.76
CA PRO A 52 8.58 1.26 -5.10
C PRO A 52 8.88 0.02 -4.24
N LEU A 53 7.90 -0.40 -3.44
CA LEU A 53 7.92 -1.62 -2.66
C LEU A 53 7.51 -2.80 -3.54
N LEU A 54 8.38 -3.81 -3.60
CA LEU A 54 8.17 -5.06 -4.33
C LEU A 54 8.00 -6.22 -3.34
N HIS A 55 7.45 -7.33 -3.82
CA HIS A 55 7.42 -8.61 -3.09
C HIS A 55 6.78 -8.51 -1.70
N CYS A 56 5.68 -7.77 -1.60
CA CYS A 56 5.11 -7.40 -0.31
C CYS A 56 4.32 -8.52 0.38
N VAL A 57 3.97 -9.63 -0.27
CA VAL A 57 3.25 -10.76 0.36
C VAL A 57 4.22 -11.53 1.27
N PRO A 58 3.88 -11.84 2.55
CA PRO A 58 2.55 -11.79 3.21
C PRO A 58 2.26 -10.50 4.02
N TYR A 59 3.01 -9.43 3.78
CA TYR A 59 2.92 -8.12 4.44
C TYR A 59 2.28 -7.05 3.52
N GLU A 60 1.38 -7.46 2.62
CA GLU A 60 0.83 -6.55 1.60
C GLU A 60 0.00 -5.42 2.23
N ARG A 61 -0.58 -5.68 3.40
CA ARG A 61 -1.40 -4.71 4.15
C ARG A 61 -0.54 -3.62 4.76
N GLU A 62 0.59 -3.98 5.34
CA GLU A 62 1.57 -3.07 5.91
C GLU A 62 2.20 -2.21 4.81
N ALA A 63 2.56 -2.81 3.67
CA ALA A 63 3.07 -2.08 2.51
C ALA A 63 2.04 -1.09 1.95
N ALA A 64 0.77 -1.52 1.82
CA ALA A 64 -0.33 -0.68 1.39
C ALA A 64 -0.60 0.48 2.37
N PHE A 65 -0.50 0.21 3.67
CA PHE A 65 -0.58 1.24 4.70
C PHE A 65 0.55 2.27 4.55
N LEU A 66 1.80 1.85 4.33
CA LEU A 66 2.91 2.78 4.10
C LEU A 66 2.68 3.67 2.87
N CYS A 67 2.15 3.12 1.78
CA CYS A 67 1.81 3.88 0.57
C CYS A 67 0.74 4.94 0.82
N SER A 68 -0.21 4.66 1.72
CA SER A 68 -1.24 5.63 2.11
C SER A 68 -0.68 6.80 2.92
N VAL A 69 0.33 6.55 3.76
CA VAL A 69 0.90 7.56 4.67
C VAL A 69 2.01 8.38 4.01
N HIS A 70 2.80 7.78 3.11
CA HIS A 70 3.96 8.43 2.51
C HIS A 70 3.74 8.81 1.05
N ALA A 71 4.02 10.06 0.68
CA ALA A 71 3.83 10.57 -0.68
C ALA A 71 4.78 9.92 -1.70
N ASN A 72 5.99 9.57 -1.27
CA ASN A 72 7.07 9.03 -2.09
C ASN A 72 7.14 7.49 -2.13
N VAL A 73 6.25 6.80 -1.42
CA VAL A 73 6.24 5.33 -1.37
C VAL A 73 5.16 4.80 -2.31
N TYR A 74 5.58 3.93 -3.22
CA TYR A 74 4.73 3.20 -4.16
C TYR A 74 4.78 1.73 -3.82
N MET A 75 3.83 0.94 -4.30
CA MET A 75 3.91 -0.52 -4.17
C MET A 75 3.44 -1.20 -5.43
N ASP A 76 3.89 -2.44 -5.59
CA ASP A 76 3.55 -3.28 -6.71
C ASP A 76 3.05 -4.67 -6.25
N VAL A 77 2.16 -5.27 -7.04
CA VAL A 77 1.50 -6.56 -6.75
C VAL A 77 2.08 -7.73 -7.55
N SER A 78 3.25 -7.57 -8.16
CA SER A 78 3.77 -8.51 -9.16
C SER A 78 3.99 -9.94 -8.67
N LEU A 79 4.67 -10.13 -7.54
CA LEU A 79 4.89 -11.47 -6.98
C LEU A 79 3.58 -12.19 -6.70
N ALA A 80 2.58 -11.46 -6.20
CA ALA A 80 1.28 -12.04 -5.89
C ALA A 80 0.61 -12.59 -7.14
N ASN A 81 0.58 -11.81 -8.23
CA ASN A 81 -0.12 -12.14 -9.47
C ASN A 81 0.33 -13.47 -10.09
N THR A 82 1.60 -13.82 -9.97
CA THR A 82 2.17 -15.02 -10.60
C THR A 82 2.11 -16.23 -9.67
N TYR A 83 2.37 -16.05 -8.38
CA TYR A 83 2.63 -17.19 -7.48
C TYR A 83 1.47 -17.55 -6.55
N MET A 84 0.43 -16.71 -6.43
CA MET A 84 -0.69 -16.96 -5.50
C MET A 84 -1.92 -17.58 -6.17
N GLY A 85 -1.91 -17.75 -7.50
CA GLY A 85 -3.00 -18.39 -8.24
C GLY A 85 -4.37 -17.74 -8.00
N ALA A 86 -5.30 -18.48 -7.40
CA ALA A 86 -6.64 -17.96 -7.09
C ALA A 86 -6.67 -16.95 -5.92
N GLN A 87 -5.67 -16.99 -5.04
CA GLN A 87 -5.60 -16.14 -3.85
C GLN A 87 -5.21 -14.69 -4.19
N VAL A 88 -4.76 -14.43 -5.43
CA VAL A 88 -4.52 -13.07 -5.96
C VAL A 88 -5.70 -12.14 -5.72
N ARG A 89 -6.93 -12.65 -5.83
CA ARG A 89 -8.13 -11.85 -5.56
C ARG A 89 -8.13 -11.26 -4.15
N GLU A 90 -7.75 -12.04 -3.14
CA GLU A 90 -7.76 -11.59 -1.76
C GLU A 90 -6.63 -10.59 -1.50
N VAL A 91 -5.44 -10.86 -2.02
CA VAL A 91 -4.30 -9.94 -1.94
C VAL A 91 -4.67 -8.59 -2.57
N LEU A 92 -5.27 -8.58 -3.77
CA LEU A 92 -5.72 -7.35 -4.42
C LEU A 92 -6.78 -6.61 -3.59
N ARG A 93 -7.75 -7.32 -2.99
CA ARG A 93 -8.75 -6.69 -2.10
C ARG A 93 -8.09 -6.06 -0.87
N ASN A 94 -7.14 -6.75 -0.24
CA ASN A 94 -6.39 -6.23 0.90
C ASN A 94 -5.63 -4.96 0.52
N VAL A 95 -4.92 -4.98 -0.61
CA VAL A 95 -4.13 -3.83 -1.06
C VAL A 95 -5.03 -2.65 -1.42
N LEU A 96 -6.11 -2.87 -2.18
CA LEU A 96 -7.03 -1.79 -2.58
C LEU A 96 -7.79 -1.17 -1.39
N ALA A 97 -7.90 -1.87 -0.26
CA ALA A 97 -8.53 -1.34 0.94
C ALA A 97 -7.66 -0.29 1.67
N TRP A 98 -6.34 -0.32 1.47
CA TRP A 98 -5.40 0.54 2.18
C TRP A 98 -4.62 1.49 1.26
N CYS A 99 -4.20 1.01 0.10
CA CYS A 99 -3.31 1.75 -0.80
C CYS A 99 -4.07 2.80 -1.62
N ALA A 100 -3.46 3.96 -1.82
CA ALA A 100 -3.95 4.97 -2.75
C ALA A 100 -3.79 4.45 -4.20
N PHE A 101 -4.87 4.54 -5.00
CA PHE A 101 -4.93 3.94 -6.33
C PHE A 101 -3.87 4.48 -7.31
N ASP A 102 -3.40 5.71 -7.11
CA ASP A 102 -2.38 6.36 -7.94
C ASP A 102 -0.96 5.87 -7.63
N LYS A 103 -0.78 5.12 -6.55
CA LYS A 103 0.53 4.61 -6.11
C LYS A 103 0.68 3.09 -6.21
N LEU A 104 -0.41 2.43 -6.60
CA LEU A 104 -0.43 1.00 -6.83
C LEU A 104 -0.02 0.70 -8.26
N LEU A 105 0.96 -0.19 -8.41
CA LEU A 105 1.54 -0.59 -9.68
C LEU A 105 1.22 -2.06 -9.96
N TYR A 106 1.29 -2.40 -11.25
CA TYR A 106 1.28 -3.77 -11.73
C TYR A 106 2.58 -4.07 -12.48
N ALA A 107 3.23 -5.16 -12.09
CA ALA A 107 4.21 -5.87 -12.88
C ALA A 107 3.90 -7.38 -12.85
N SER A 108 4.61 -8.15 -13.67
CA SER A 108 4.38 -9.60 -13.80
C SER A 108 5.31 -10.46 -12.95
N ASP A 109 6.45 -9.93 -12.48
CA ASP A 109 7.51 -10.70 -11.80
C ASP A 109 8.01 -11.93 -12.59
N GLY A 110 7.72 -11.98 -13.90
CA GLY A 110 8.15 -13.06 -14.76
C GLY A 110 9.65 -12.93 -15.05
N VAL A 111 10.39 -14.02 -14.89
CA VAL A 111 11.81 -14.10 -15.26
C VAL A 111 12.04 -15.38 -16.06
N GLY A 112 12.69 -15.26 -17.22
CA GLY A 112 13.17 -16.38 -18.03
C GLY A 112 12.11 -17.17 -18.82
N ILE A 113 10.83 -17.14 -18.42
CA ILE A 113 9.75 -17.93 -19.03
C ILE A 113 8.58 -17.01 -19.43
N SER A 114 8.20 -17.06 -20.71
CA SER A 114 7.16 -16.19 -21.29
C SER A 114 5.77 -16.40 -20.68
N GLU A 115 5.49 -17.64 -20.28
CA GLU A 115 4.24 -18.10 -19.72
C GLU A 115 3.95 -17.45 -18.37
N LEU A 116 4.99 -17.07 -17.61
CA LEU A 116 4.81 -16.34 -16.35
C LEU A 116 4.25 -14.94 -16.59
N HIS A 117 4.77 -14.22 -17.60
CA HIS A 117 4.25 -12.90 -17.96
C HIS A 117 2.80 -12.97 -18.43
N TYR A 118 2.48 -13.98 -19.24
CA TYR A 118 1.12 -14.20 -19.72
C TYR A 118 0.16 -14.55 -18.57
N LEU A 119 0.56 -15.50 -17.72
CA LEU A 119 -0.25 -15.93 -16.57
C LEU A 119 -0.53 -14.77 -15.61
N ALA A 120 0.50 -14.00 -15.25
CA ALA A 120 0.36 -12.83 -14.39
C ALA A 120 -0.68 -11.84 -14.93
N ALA A 121 -0.59 -11.55 -16.24
CA ALA A 121 -1.49 -10.60 -16.89
C ALA A 121 -2.93 -11.12 -16.95
N VAL A 122 -3.12 -12.41 -17.17
CA VAL A 122 -4.44 -13.06 -17.16
C VAL A 122 -5.05 -13.03 -15.77
N LEU A 123 -4.29 -13.40 -14.73
CA LEU A 123 -4.79 -13.44 -13.36
C LEU A 123 -5.11 -12.04 -12.84
N PHE A 124 -4.23 -11.06 -13.08
CA PHE A 124 -4.48 -9.66 -12.72
C PHE A 124 -5.78 -9.15 -13.35
N ARG A 125 -5.92 -9.22 -14.68
CA ARG A 125 -7.12 -8.74 -15.39
C ARG A 125 -8.39 -9.43 -14.91
N ARG A 126 -8.34 -10.75 -14.69
CA ARG A 126 -9.49 -11.53 -14.22
C ARG A 126 -9.95 -11.07 -12.84
N TYR A 127 -9.03 -10.97 -11.88
CA TYR A 127 -9.40 -10.71 -10.49
C TYR A 127 -9.67 -9.23 -10.22
N ILE A 128 -8.92 -8.31 -10.83
CA ILE A 128 -9.22 -6.88 -10.71
C ILE A 128 -10.60 -6.54 -11.31
N ALA A 129 -10.94 -7.13 -12.46
CA ALA A 129 -12.27 -6.96 -13.06
C ALA A 129 -13.37 -7.54 -12.18
N ARG A 130 -13.15 -8.71 -11.55
CA ARG A 130 -14.15 -9.30 -10.65
C ARG A 130 -14.39 -8.41 -9.43
N ILE A 131 -13.33 -7.90 -8.79
CA ILE A 131 -13.45 -6.98 -7.64
C ILE A 131 -14.21 -5.72 -8.06
N ALA A 132 -13.85 -5.14 -9.20
CA ALA A 132 -14.52 -3.95 -9.71
C ALA A 132 -16.00 -4.19 -10.05
N ILE A 133 -16.34 -5.33 -10.67
CA ILE A 133 -17.74 -5.71 -10.94
C ILE A 133 -18.54 -5.84 -9.64
N ASP A 134 -17.97 -6.49 -8.63
CA ASP A 134 -18.63 -6.64 -7.33
C ASP A 134 -18.90 -5.24 -6.72
N TRP A 135 -17.91 -4.36 -6.68
CA TRP A 135 -18.06 -3.00 -6.13
C TRP A 135 -18.98 -2.08 -6.93
N VAL A 136 -19.03 -2.23 -8.25
CA VAL A 136 -20.00 -1.51 -9.08
C VAL A 136 -21.42 -2.01 -8.85
N SER A 137 -21.59 -3.33 -8.70
CA SER A 137 -22.90 -3.95 -8.41
C SER A 137 -23.43 -3.53 -7.04
N ASP A 138 -22.54 -3.38 -6.06
CA ASP A 138 -22.86 -2.90 -4.71
C ASP A 138 -23.08 -1.37 -4.65
N GLY A 139 -22.88 -0.65 -5.77
CA GLY A 139 -23.02 0.80 -5.84
C GLY A 139 -21.88 1.59 -5.18
N ALA A 140 -20.80 0.91 -4.74
CA ALA A 140 -19.63 1.56 -4.16
C ALA A 140 -18.88 2.40 -5.20
N TRP A 141 -18.79 1.91 -6.44
CA TRP A 141 -18.23 2.60 -7.60
C TRP A 141 -19.23 2.70 -8.73
N ASN A 142 -19.05 3.68 -9.61
CA ASN A 142 -19.62 3.62 -10.96
C ASN A 142 -18.63 2.98 -11.96
N ALA A 143 -19.14 2.56 -13.12
CA ALA A 143 -18.33 1.87 -14.14
C ALA A 143 -17.14 2.72 -14.66
N ASN A 144 -17.30 4.05 -14.73
CA ASN A 144 -16.23 4.94 -15.19
C ASN A 144 -15.11 5.07 -14.15
N GLN A 145 -15.45 5.10 -12.86
CA GLN A 145 -14.48 5.08 -11.77
C GLN A 145 -13.69 3.77 -11.77
N ALA A 146 -14.40 2.64 -11.89
CA ALA A 146 -13.78 1.33 -11.98
C ALA A 146 -12.78 1.25 -13.14
N LYS A 147 -13.18 1.66 -14.34
CA LYS A 147 -12.30 1.69 -15.51
C LYS A 147 -11.07 2.57 -15.27
N ARG A 148 -11.25 3.80 -14.75
CA ARG A 148 -10.15 4.73 -14.49
C ARG A 148 -9.13 4.17 -13.49
N VAL A 149 -9.59 3.55 -12.42
CA VAL A 149 -8.71 2.95 -11.40
C VAL A 149 -7.96 1.75 -11.98
N ILE A 150 -8.64 0.89 -12.74
CA ILE A 150 -7.99 -0.26 -13.37
C ILE A 150 -6.92 0.20 -14.38
N ASP A 151 -7.24 1.15 -15.26
CA ASP A 151 -6.29 1.69 -16.24
C ASP A 151 -5.07 2.33 -15.54
N ALA A 152 -5.31 3.05 -14.44
CA ALA A 152 -4.24 3.66 -13.63
C ALA A 152 -3.27 2.60 -13.09
N ILE A 153 -3.79 1.55 -12.46
CA ILE A 153 -2.97 0.48 -11.89
C ILE A 153 -2.28 -0.34 -12.98
N ALA A 154 -2.98 -0.62 -14.08
CA ALA A 154 -2.50 -1.50 -15.14
C ALA A 154 -1.30 -0.93 -15.91
N HIS A 155 -1.24 0.39 -16.12
CA HIS A 155 -0.13 1.01 -16.83
C HIS A 155 0.15 2.47 -16.44
N ALA A 156 -0.88 3.32 -16.28
CA ALA A 156 -0.66 4.77 -16.25
C ALA A 156 0.17 5.25 -15.04
N ASN A 157 0.05 4.58 -13.90
CA ASN A 157 0.87 4.88 -12.73
C ASN A 157 2.35 4.55 -12.97
N ALA A 158 2.64 3.43 -13.64
CA ALA A 158 4.01 3.05 -13.97
C ALA A 158 4.61 3.99 -15.01
N GLU A 159 3.84 4.38 -16.04
CA GLU A 159 4.28 5.36 -17.04
C GLU A 159 4.63 6.70 -16.39
N ARG A 160 3.79 7.19 -15.47
CA ARG A 160 4.03 8.43 -14.73
C ARG A 160 5.23 8.32 -13.80
N LEU A 161 5.41 7.19 -13.13
CA LEU A 161 6.50 6.99 -12.18
C LEU A 161 7.87 6.86 -12.88
N TYR A 162 7.92 6.10 -13.96
CA TYR A 162 9.16 5.79 -14.67
C TYR A 162 9.45 6.70 -15.87
N GLY A 163 8.53 7.61 -16.22
CA GLY A 163 8.72 8.56 -17.32
C GLY A 163 8.70 7.90 -18.70
N LEU A 164 7.73 7.01 -18.94
CA LEU A 164 7.62 6.20 -20.17
C LEU A 164 6.65 6.75 -21.22
N ALA A 165 6.10 7.96 -21.01
CA ALA A 165 5.14 8.62 -21.88
C ALA A 165 5.79 9.49 -22.96
#